data_AF-A0A661CQZ4-F1
#
_entry.id   AF-A0A661CQZ4-F1
#
_cell.length_a   1.000
_cell.length_b   1.000
_cell.length_c   1.000
_cell.angle_alpha   90.00
_cell.angle_beta   90.00
_cell.angle_gamma   90.00
#
_symmetry.space_group_name_H-M   'P 1'
#
loop_
_entity.id
_entity.type
_entity.pdbx_description
1 polymer ?
#
loop_
_entity_poly.entity_id
_entity_poly.type
_entity_poly.pdbx_seq_one_letter_code
_entity_poly.pdbx_strand_id
1 'polypeptide(L)'
;CDELMWDGFYRRVLLKDLRCGATESTINKALTALGKAGHKAAEDLLIPVFTCQLAHSRDKHEKKMVGKKFLDLKLDGARILAECNKEDNTVLLTTRNGLPIENFPHINKLLLDRLVPKLTRSVMIDGEMIAKDFKALMSQLHRKTGIDTADTNLAVFDCIPLADFKAGKSPITQTDRDKAAQWACRTINDEHIFMIEKELVDLDTPEGVARVDEFHENATLAGFEGTMVKDPEAPYVTKRSAAWLKIKPWVTVDLQIIECKLGDAGKKFENTLGRIDCAGFDGEQDKFIRVDVGEGTKGSMPDKVRDLLWSIRHLLPGLTVEILGHEISEDKDGNFSVRHARLVTFRADKDGTEEHRKSIAMIKDKLGIDLPEDNDLVIDLFDHASLEAIAKAA
;
A
#
# COMPACT_ATOMS: atom_id res chain seq x y z
N CYS A 1 9.96 -28.78 27.80
CA CYS A 1 9.64 -27.34 27.75
C CYS A 1 8.47 -27.14 28.70
N ASP A 2 8.58 -26.25 29.68
CA ASP A 2 7.41 -25.88 30.49
C ASP A 2 6.50 -24.94 29.69
N GLU A 3 5.27 -24.74 30.20
CA GLU A 3 4.23 -23.94 29.56
C GLU A 3 4.65 -22.48 29.40
N LEU A 4 5.37 -21.93 30.40
CA LEU A 4 5.83 -20.55 30.41
C LEU A 4 6.91 -20.29 29.35
N MET A 5 7.85 -21.21 29.16
CA MET A 5 8.87 -21.12 28.11
C MET A 5 8.28 -21.40 26.73
N TRP A 6 7.28 -22.29 26.64
CA TRP A 6 6.58 -22.56 25.40
C TRP A 6 5.82 -21.32 24.92
N ASP A 7 4.95 -20.75 25.74
CA ASP A 7 4.12 -19.59 25.37
C ASP A 7 4.87 -18.25 25.41
N GLY A 8 5.89 -18.15 26.26
CA GLY A 8 6.72 -16.97 26.41
C GLY A 8 7.73 -16.78 25.28
N PHE A 9 8.18 -17.86 24.63
CA PHE A 9 9.24 -17.78 23.61
C PHE A 9 9.00 -18.67 22.38
N TYR A 10 8.97 -20.00 22.53
CA TYR A 10 8.98 -20.89 21.36
C TYR A 10 7.75 -20.74 20.46
N ARG A 11 6.56 -20.66 21.05
CA ARG A 11 5.31 -20.42 20.33
C ARG A 11 5.34 -19.10 19.57
N ARG A 12 5.96 -18.06 20.15
CA ARG A 12 6.10 -16.74 19.54
C ARG A 12 7.03 -16.75 18.32
N VAL A 13 8.10 -17.55 18.37
CA VAL A 13 8.97 -17.80 17.21
C VAL A 13 8.19 -18.47 16.08
N LEU A 14 7.39 -19.50 16.38
CA LEU A 14 6.56 -20.20 15.38
C LEU A 14 5.50 -19.28 14.77
N LEU A 15 4.89 -18.41 15.58
CA LEU A 15 3.92 -17.41 15.14
C LEU A 15 4.56 -16.21 14.43
N LYS A 16 5.90 -16.11 14.42
CA LYS A 16 6.67 -14.97 13.90
C LYS A 16 6.29 -13.64 14.55
N ASP A 17 5.94 -13.66 15.83
CA ASP A 17 5.58 -12.47 16.61
C ASP A 17 6.07 -12.62 18.06
N LEU A 18 7.13 -11.90 18.41
CA LEU A 18 7.75 -11.92 19.74
C LEU A 18 6.91 -11.21 20.81
N ARG A 19 5.89 -10.41 20.42
CA ARG A 19 5.00 -9.67 21.33
C ARG A 19 5.73 -8.82 22.38
N CYS A 20 6.80 -8.15 21.98
CA CYS A 20 7.59 -7.28 22.85
C CYS A 20 7.93 -5.91 22.20
N GLY A 21 7.29 -5.58 21.08
CA GLY A 21 7.54 -4.33 20.34
C GLY A 21 8.91 -4.24 19.66
N ALA A 22 9.72 -5.31 19.72
CA ALA A 22 10.98 -5.40 18.98
C ALA A 22 10.77 -6.14 17.66
N THR A 23 11.31 -5.57 16.58
CA THR A 23 11.35 -6.20 15.25
C THR A 23 12.80 -6.39 14.80
N GLU A 24 13.02 -6.89 13.59
CA GLU A 24 14.34 -7.02 12.98
C GLU A 24 15.12 -5.68 12.98
N SER A 25 14.42 -4.56 12.79
CA SER A 25 15.01 -3.21 12.84
C SER A 25 15.59 -2.89 14.22
N THR A 26 14.84 -3.19 15.28
CA THR A 26 15.29 -2.98 16.68
C THR A 26 16.47 -3.88 16.99
N ILE A 27 16.40 -5.16 16.61
CA ILE A 27 17.45 -6.15 16.85
C ILE A 27 18.74 -5.78 16.10
N ASN A 28 18.64 -5.51 14.79
CA ASN A 28 19.80 -5.16 13.97
C ASN A 28 20.46 -3.85 14.42
N LYS A 29 19.68 -2.86 14.89
CA LYS A 29 20.23 -1.63 15.47
C LYS A 29 21.05 -1.91 16.73
N ALA A 30 20.56 -2.76 17.62
CA ALA A 30 21.27 -3.15 18.84
C ALA A 30 22.55 -3.94 18.51
N LEU A 31 22.47 -4.92 17.62
CA LEU A 31 23.61 -5.73 17.18
C LEU A 31 24.69 -4.88 16.51
N THR A 32 24.30 -3.93 15.65
CA THR A 32 25.23 -2.98 15.02
C THR A 32 25.95 -2.11 16.06
N ALA A 33 25.24 -1.66 17.09
CA ALA A 33 25.84 -0.87 18.17
C ALA A 33 26.85 -1.71 18.98
N LEU A 34 26.53 -2.97 19.26
CA LEU A 34 27.43 -3.92 19.93
C LEU A 34 28.68 -4.22 19.08
N GLY A 35 28.53 -4.42 17.77
CA GLY A 35 29.66 -4.60 16.85
C GLY A 35 30.60 -3.40 16.85
N LYS A 36 30.05 -2.16 16.82
CA LYS A 36 30.81 -0.92 16.95
C LYS A 36 31.52 -0.76 18.30
N ALA A 37 30.94 -1.32 19.36
CA ALA A 37 31.53 -1.36 20.70
C ALA A 37 32.59 -2.47 20.86
N GLY A 38 32.92 -3.23 19.81
CA GLY A 38 33.97 -4.25 19.80
C GLY A 38 33.48 -5.69 19.94
N HIS A 39 32.16 -5.92 20.10
CA HIS A 39 31.58 -7.26 20.15
C HIS A 39 31.36 -7.82 18.74
N LYS A 40 32.45 -8.26 18.09
CA LYS A 40 32.42 -8.69 16.67
C LYS A 40 31.44 -9.81 16.35
N ALA A 41 31.22 -10.76 17.27
CA ALA A 41 30.22 -11.82 17.10
C ALA A 41 28.77 -11.29 16.94
N ALA A 42 28.49 -10.03 17.31
CA ALA A 42 27.18 -9.43 17.07
C ALA A 42 26.91 -9.16 15.58
N GLU A 43 27.96 -8.96 14.78
CA GLU A 43 27.84 -8.76 13.33
C GLU A 43 27.33 -10.05 12.65
N ASP A 44 27.72 -11.23 13.14
CA ASP A 44 27.29 -12.54 12.65
C ASP A 44 25.82 -12.88 12.98
N LEU A 45 25.21 -12.14 13.93
CA LEU A 45 23.83 -12.33 14.37
C LEU A 45 22.84 -11.39 13.67
N LEU A 46 23.31 -10.52 12.76
CA LEU A 46 22.46 -9.60 12.03
C LEU A 46 21.43 -10.39 11.22
N ILE A 47 20.15 -10.03 11.40
CA ILE A 47 19.04 -10.62 10.66
C ILE A 47 19.09 -10.08 9.23
N PRO A 48 19.28 -10.92 8.20
CA PRO A 48 19.26 -10.46 6.82
C PRO A 48 17.87 -9.93 6.46
N VAL A 49 17.81 -8.71 5.92
CA VAL A 49 16.57 -8.10 5.45
C VAL A 49 16.75 -7.71 4.00
N PHE A 50 15.94 -8.31 3.12
CA PHE A 50 15.86 -7.86 1.75
C PHE A 50 14.98 -6.62 1.68
N THR A 51 15.50 -5.52 1.15
CA THR A 51 14.76 -4.27 0.99
C THR A 51 15.05 -3.63 -0.35
N CYS A 52 14.09 -2.83 -0.83
CA CYS A 52 14.21 -2.02 -2.04
C CYS A 52 13.67 -0.60 -1.76
N GLN A 53 13.83 0.33 -2.70
CA GLN A 53 13.28 1.67 -2.54
C GLN A 53 11.74 1.64 -2.53
N LEU A 54 11.13 2.34 -1.57
CA LEU A 54 9.67 2.45 -1.44
C LEU A 54 9.23 3.92 -1.41
N ALA A 55 8.05 4.20 -1.96
CA ALA A 55 7.50 5.55 -2.01
C ALA A 55 6.69 5.94 -0.77
N HIS A 56 6.77 7.21 -0.37
CA HIS A 56 5.85 7.83 0.59
C HIS A 56 4.56 8.33 -0.07
N SER A 57 3.51 8.58 0.71
CA SER A 57 2.32 9.31 0.24
C SER A 57 2.65 10.78 0.07
N ARG A 58 2.19 11.38 -1.03
CA ARG A 58 2.27 12.84 -1.25
C ARG A 58 1.67 13.62 -0.09
N ASP A 59 0.49 13.23 0.40
CA ASP A 59 -0.27 13.96 1.45
C ASP A 59 0.51 14.15 2.75
N LYS A 60 1.42 13.22 3.07
CA LYS A 60 2.26 13.31 4.27
C LYS A 60 3.56 14.10 4.03
N HIS A 61 3.82 14.51 2.79
CA HIS A 61 5.07 15.09 2.32
C HIS A 61 4.85 16.23 1.33
N GLU A 62 3.75 17.00 1.45
CA GLU A 62 3.41 18.09 0.53
C GLU A 62 4.55 19.11 0.37
N LYS A 63 5.29 19.41 1.44
CA LYS A 63 6.49 20.27 1.42
C LYS A 63 7.63 19.76 0.54
N LYS A 64 7.55 18.52 0.03
CA LYS A 64 8.51 17.91 -0.91
C LYS A 64 8.04 17.96 -2.37
N MET A 65 6.83 18.47 -2.62
CA MET A 65 6.28 18.74 -3.95
C MET A 65 6.78 20.10 -4.46
N VAL A 66 8.10 20.25 -4.60
CA VAL A 66 8.79 21.47 -5.06
C VAL A 66 9.91 21.12 -6.03
N GLY A 67 10.27 22.06 -6.89
CA GLY A 67 11.26 21.93 -7.94
C GLY A 67 10.90 20.89 -9.01
N LYS A 68 11.92 20.49 -9.78
CA LYS A 68 11.75 19.55 -10.89
C LYS A 68 11.41 18.14 -10.41
N LYS A 69 10.41 17.51 -11.03
CA LYS A 69 9.96 16.14 -10.75
C LYS A 69 9.66 15.37 -12.02
N PHE A 70 9.96 14.08 -12.02
CA PHE A 70 9.41 13.14 -12.99
C PHE A 70 8.04 12.66 -12.53
N LEU A 71 7.09 12.60 -13.46
CA LEU A 71 5.79 11.96 -13.33
C LEU A 71 5.83 10.65 -14.10
N ASP A 72 5.57 9.54 -13.39
CA ASP A 72 5.39 8.22 -13.98
C ASP A 72 3.97 7.73 -13.68
N LEU A 73 3.41 6.88 -14.54
CA LEU A 73 2.19 6.14 -14.22
C LEU A 73 2.44 5.21 -13.03
N LYS A 74 1.52 5.21 -12.06
CA LYS A 74 1.50 4.19 -11.01
C LYS A 74 0.67 3.00 -11.49
N LEU A 75 1.37 1.94 -11.89
CA LEU A 75 0.74 0.71 -12.36
C LEU A 75 0.24 -0.13 -11.18
N ASP A 76 -0.94 -0.74 -11.34
CA ASP A 76 -1.48 -1.73 -10.39
C ASP A 76 -1.00 -3.12 -10.82
N GLY A 77 0.10 -3.56 -10.22
CA GLY A 77 0.80 -4.78 -10.59
C GLY A 77 1.57 -5.40 -9.43
N ALA A 78 2.49 -6.30 -9.77
CA ALA A 78 3.38 -6.90 -8.80
C ALA A 78 4.82 -6.44 -9.00
N ARG A 79 5.39 -5.78 -7.99
CA ARG A 79 6.80 -5.36 -7.97
C ARG A 79 7.77 -6.53 -8.20
N ILE A 80 8.56 -6.43 -9.26
CA ILE A 80 9.62 -7.38 -9.62
C ILE A 80 10.98 -6.69 -9.56
N LEU A 81 11.93 -7.37 -8.90
CA LEU A 81 13.34 -7.04 -8.87
C LEU A 81 14.09 -8.14 -9.62
N ALA A 82 14.66 -7.80 -10.78
CA ALA A 82 15.40 -8.72 -11.63
C ALA A 82 16.91 -8.51 -11.47
N GLU A 83 17.55 -9.40 -10.71
CA GLU A 83 19.00 -9.46 -10.58
C GLU A 83 19.58 -10.06 -11.86
N CYS A 84 20.15 -9.22 -12.72
CA CYS A 84 20.82 -9.60 -13.95
C CYS A 84 22.32 -9.67 -13.69
N ASN A 85 22.82 -10.87 -13.44
CA ASN A 85 24.21 -11.11 -13.08
C ASN A 85 25.06 -11.41 -14.32
N LYS A 86 25.99 -10.49 -14.62
CA LYS A 86 26.91 -10.57 -15.75
C LYS A 86 28.02 -11.60 -15.53
N GLU A 87 28.55 -11.69 -14.33
CA GLU A 87 29.68 -12.56 -14.02
C GLU A 87 29.26 -14.04 -14.03
N ASP A 88 28.10 -14.33 -13.45
CA ASP A 88 27.54 -15.69 -13.35
C ASP A 88 26.68 -16.06 -14.57
N ASN A 89 26.37 -15.09 -15.43
CA ASN A 89 25.46 -15.23 -16.57
C ASN A 89 24.09 -15.80 -16.16
N THR A 90 23.46 -15.15 -15.17
CA THR A 90 22.16 -15.57 -14.61
C THR A 90 21.18 -14.42 -14.46
N VAL A 91 19.89 -14.75 -14.40
CA VAL A 91 18.81 -13.81 -14.08
C VAL A 91 17.92 -14.41 -12.99
N LEU A 92 17.77 -13.70 -11.89
CA LEU A 92 16.86 -14.07 -10.79
C LEU A 92 15.79 -12.99 -10.62
N LEU A 93 14.52 -13.39 -10.72
CA LEU A 93 13.39 -12.53 -10.41
C LEU A 93 13.00 -12.72 -8.95
N THR A 94 12.78 -11.62 -8.24
CA THR A 94 12.31 -11.63 -6.85
C THR A 94 11.18 -10.64 -6.64
N THR A 95 10.32 -10.93 -5.65
CA THR A 95 9.35 -9.96 -5.13
C THR A 95 10.06 -8.84 -4.37
N ARG A 96 9.33 -7.76 -4.04
CA ARG A 96 9.82 -6.68 -3.14
C ARG A 96 10.40 -7.15 -1.79
N ASN A 97 10.05 -8.36 -1.34
CA ASN A 97 10.49 -8.95 -0.08
C ASN A 97 11.61 -9.99 -0.28
N GLY A 98 12.17 -10.11 -1.48
CA GLY A 98 13.28 -11.02 -1.79
C GLY A 98 12.88 -12.48 -2.04
N LEU A 99 11.57 -12.78 -2.13
CA LEU A 99 11.12 -14.13 -2.48
C LEU A 99 11.33 -14.39 -3.98
N PRO A 100 12.04 -15.47 -4.37
CA PRO A 100 12.21 -15.85 -5.78
C PRO A 100 10.89 -16.08 -6.51
N ILE A 101 10.89 -15.78 -7.81
CA ILE A 101 9.75 -15.96 -8.71
C ILE A 101 10.23 -16.72 -9.95
N GLU A 102 9.65 -17.90 -10.18
CA GLU A 102 10.00 -18.77 -11.32
C GLU A 102 8.91 -18.76 -12.42
N ASN A 103 7.80 -18.08 -12.16
CA ASN A 103 6.56 -18.15 -12.93
C ASN A 103 6.59 -17.32 -14.24
N PHE A 104 7.68 -16.59 -14.53
CA PHE A 104 7.79 -15.72 -15.70
C PHE A 104 9.02 -16.07 -16.57
N PRO A 105 9.14 -17.32 -17.04
CA PRO A 105 10.34 -17.79 -17.74
C PRO A 105 10.63 -17.02 -19.04
N HIS A 106 9.61 -16.46 -19.70
CA HIS A 106 9.80 -15.62 -20.89
C HIS A 106 10.55 -14.33 -20.57
N ILE A 107 10.26 -13.70 -19.42
CA ILE A 107 10.97 -12.50 -18.93
C ILE A 107 12.41 -12.83 -18.55
N ASN A 108 12.63 -13.93 -17.80
CA ASN A 108 13.99 -14.40 -17.48
C ASN A 108 14.82 -14.60 -18.75
N LYS A 109 14.23 -15.27 -19.75
CA LYS A 109 14.90 -15.56 -21.02
C LYS A 109 15.25 -14.29 -21.79
N LEU A 110 14.33 -13.33 -21.91
CA LEU A 110 14.60 -12.06 -22.60
C LEU A 110 15.76 -11.28 -21.94
N LEU A 111 15.75 -11.20 -20.60
CA LEU A 111 16.83 -10.56 -19.85
C LEU A 111 18.16 -11.30 -20.04
N LEU A 112 18.15 -12.64 -19.92
CA LEU A 112 19.35 -13.46 -20.00
C LEU A 112 19.96 -13.48 -21.42
N ASP A 113 19.13 -13.62 -22.45
CA ASP A 113 19.61 -13.80 -23.83
C ASP A 113 19.98 -12.46 -24.49
N ARG A 114 19.25 -11.37 -24.16
CA ARG A 114 19.39 -10.08 -24.87
C ARG A 114 20.10 -9.01 -24.05
N LEU A 115 19.88 -8.93 -22.74
CA LEU A 115 20.48 -7.88 -21.90
C LEU A 115 21.83 -8.31 -21.32
N VAL A 116 21.88 -9.43 -20.58
CA VAL A 116 23.09 -9.87 -19.85
C VAL A 116 24.36 -9.91 -20.71
N PRO A 117 24.33 -10.37 -21.98
CA PRO A 117 25.53 -10.38 -22.82
C PRO A 117 26.08 -8.99 -23.12
N LYS A 118 25.23 -7.95 -23.10
CA LYS A 118 25.57 -6.56 -23.43
C LYS A 118 25.92 -5.71 -22.21
N LEU A 119 25.71 -6.22 -20.99
CA LEU A 119 26.06 -5.54 -19.76
C LEU A 119 27.58 -5.43 -19.59
N THR A 120 28.04 -4.27 -19.10
CA THR A 120 29.42 -4.05 -18.65
C THR A 120 29.62 -4.35 -17.17
N ARG A 121 28.53 -4.53 -16.41
CA ARG A 121 28.49 -4.89 -14.99
C ARG A 121 27.12 -5.47 -14.66
N SER A 122 27.02 -6.25 -13.59
CA SER A 122 25.75 -6.71 -13.05
C SER A 122 24.81 -5.57 -12.63
N VAL A 123 23.51 -5.73 -12.90
CA VAL A 123 22.48 -4.73 -12.59
C VAL A 123 21.25 -5.35 -11.94
N MET A 124 20.53 -4.55 -11.17
CA MET A 124 19.18 -4.81 -10.71
C MET A 124 18.21 -3.99 -11.57
N ILE A 125 17.37 -4.67 -12.36
CA ILE A 125 16.26 -4.05 -13.07
C ILE A 125 15.05 -4.02 -12.13
N ASP A 126 14.47 -2.85 -11.94
CA ASP A 126 13.37 -2.62 -11.01
C ASP A 126 12.12 -2.24 -11.82
N GLY A 127 11.07 -3.07 -11.73
CA GLY A 127 9.88 -2.95 -12.56
C GLY A 127 8.61 -3.48 -11.90
N GLU A 128 7.48 -3.26 -12.56
CA GLU A 128 6.19 -3.78 -12.15
C GLU A 128 5.75 -4.82 -13.20
N MET A 129 5.47 -6.05 -12.76
CA MET A 129 4.79 -7.01 -13.62
C MET A 129 3.32 -6.61 -13.73
N ILE A 130 2.82 -6.52 -14.95
CA ILE A 130 1.42 -6.18 -15.25
C ILE A 130 0.79 -7.26 -16.13
N ALA A 131 -0.52 -7.39 -16.02
CA ALA A 131 -1.37 -8.25 -16.86
C ALA A 131 -2.66 -7.50 -17.19
N LYS A 132 -3.47 -8.02 -18.12
CA LYS A 132 -4.81 -7.49 -18.41
C LYS A 132 -5.74 -7.49 -17.20
N ASP A 133 -5.56 -8.42 -16.26
CA ASP A 133 -6.32 -8.51 -15.01
C ASP A 133 -5.36 -8.67 -13.82
N PHE A 134 -5.39 -7.70 -12.90
CA PHE A 134 -4.60 -7.70 -11.68
C PHE A 134 -4.92 -8.87 -10.74
N LYS A 135 -6.19 -9.25 -10.60
CA LYS A 135 -6.59 -10.40 -9.77
C LYS A 135 -6.01 -11.69 -10.35
N ALA A 136 -6.06 -11.84 -11.67
CA ALA A 136 -5.43 -12.96 -12.37
C ALA A 136 -3.92 -12.98 -12.12
N LEU A 137 -3.22 -11.84 -12.27
CA LEU A 137 -1.78 -11.73 -12.03
C LEU A 137 -1.38 -12.22 -10.64
N MET A 138 -2.06 -11.75 -9.58
CA MET A 138 -1.75 -12.14 -8.21
C MET A 138 -1.96 -13.63 -7.95
N SER A 139 -2.96 -14.23 -8.59
CA SER A 139 -3.18 -15.67 -8.52
C SER A 139 -2.07 -16.46 -9.20
N GLN A 140 -1.51 -15.95 -10.30
CA GLN A 140 -0.44 -16.60 -11.06
C GLN A 140 0.91 -16.51 -10.37
N LEU A 141 1.22 -15.38 -9.71
CA LEU A 141 2.51 -15.13 -9.06
C LEU A 141 2.83 -16.15 -7.94
N HIS A 142 1.81 -16.62 -7.22
CA HIS A 142 1.95 -17.59 -6.13
C HIS A 142 1.61 -19.04 -6.51
N ARG A 143 1.17 -19.27 -7.76
CA ARG A 143 0.73 -20.59 -8.21
C ARG A 143 1.91 -21.52 -8.43
N LYS A 144 1.73 -22.82 -8.17
CA LYS A 144 2.76 -23.85 -8.40
C LYS A 144 2.54 -24.67 -9.68
N THR A 145 1.32 -24.66 -10.25
CA THR A 145 0.94 -25.45 -11.43
C THR A 145 -0.10 -24.70 -12.27
N GLY A 146 -0.20 -24.99 -13.57
CA GLY A 146 -1.22 -24.40 -14.46
C GLY A 146 -1.06 -22.89 -14.64
N ILE A 147 0.18 -22.44 -14.84
CA ILE A 147 0.54 -21.02 -14.95
C ILE A 147 0.36 -20.58 -16.40
N ASP A 148 -0.48 -19.57 -16.62
CA ASP A 148 -0.60 -18.87 -17.91
C ASP A 148 -0.17 -17.42 -17.71
N THR A 149 1.04 -17.13 -18.18
CA THR A 149 1.74 -15.85 -17.97
C THR A 149 2.27 -15.27 -19.28
N ALA A 150 1.90 -15.85 -20.43
CA ALA A 150 2.37 -15.36 -21.73
C ALA A 150 1.96 -13.89 -21.97
N ASP A 151 0.79 -13.49 -21.46
CA ASP A 151 0.23 -12.13 -21.57
C ASP A 151 0.72 -11.17 -20.46
N THR A 152 1.84 -11.48 -19.79
CA THR A 152 2.40 -10.60 -18.74
C THR A 152 3.62 -9.84 -19.23
N ASN A 153 3.69 -8.57 -18.85
CA ASN A 153 4.73 -7.65 -19.28
C ASN A 153 5.42 -7.02 -18.06
N LEU A 154 6.74 -6.83 -18.14
CA LEU A 154 7.52 -6.13 -17.14
C LEU A 154 7.67 -4.67 -17.54
N ALA A 155 6.96 -3.79 -16.83
CA ALA A 155 7.08 -2.35 -16.96
C ALA A 155 8.21 -1.81 -16.05
N VAL A 156 9.37 -1.55 -16.63
CA VAL A 156 10.58 -1.11 -15.95
C VAL A 156 10.52 0.39 -15.63
N PHE A 157 10.97 0.78 -14.43
CA PHE A 157 11.05 2.20 -14.03
C PHE A 157 12.34 2.59 -13.31
N ASP A 158 13.29 1.66 -13.10
CA ASP A 158 14.64 1.95 -12.57
C ASP A 158 15.65 0.83 -12.96
N CYS A 159 16.95 1.17 -12.95
CA CYS A 159 18.05 0.25 -13.22
C CYS A 159 19.26 0.66 -12.38
N ILE A 160 19.68 -0.22 -11.48
CA ILE A 160 20.68 0.07 -10.44
C ILE A 160 21.87 -0.89 -10.60
N PRO A 161 23.13 -0.45 -10.46
CA PRO A 161 24.24 -1.40 -10.34
C PRO A 161 24.00 -2.40 -9.20
N LEU A 162 24.20 -3.69 -9.46
CA LEU A 162 23.87 -4.74 -8.48
C LEU A 162 24.68 -4.59 -7.18
N ALA A 163 25.94 -4.17 -7.30
CA ALA A 163 26.81 -3.89 -6.16
C ALA A 163 26.24 -2.79 -5.26
N ASP A 164 25.72 -1.70 -5.84
CA ASP A 164 25.12 -0.59 -5.10
C ASP A 164 23.79 -1.00 -4.45
N PHE A 165 22.99 -1.80 -5.15
CA PHE A 165 21.75 -2.37 -4.60
C PHE A 165 22.05 -3.23 -3.37
N LYS A 166 23.04 -4.15 -3.47
CA LYS A 166 23.48 -5.00 -2.35
C LYS A 166 24.11 -4.18 -1.21
N ALA A 167 24.76 -3.05 -1.51
CA ALA A 167 25.25 -2.10 -0.52
C ALA A 167 24.14 -1.22 0.11
N GLY A 168 22.93 -1.27 -0.44
CA GLY A 168 21.74 -0.58 0.07
C GLY A 168 21.59 0.89 -0.36
N LYS A 169 22.51 1.39 -1.20
CA LYS A 169 22.48 2.76 -1.71
C LYS A 169 23.29 2.87 -3.00
N SER A 170 22.74 3.57 -4.00
CA SER A 170 23.48 4.02 -5.20
C SER A 170 23.54 5.54 -5.23
N PRO A 171 24.72 6.16 -5.44
CA PRO A 171 24.83 7.61 -5.58
C PRO A 171 24.35 8.11 -6.95
N ILE A 172 24.08 7.23 -7.92
CA ILE A 172 23.63 7.59 -9.26
C ILE A 172 22.24 8.25 -9.16
N THR A 173 22.03 9.36 -9.85
CA THR A 173 20.78 10.14 -9.85
C THR A 173 19.63 9.36 -10.50
N GLN A 174 18.38 9.68 -10.16
CA GLN A 174 17.22 9.06 -10.82
C GLN A 174 17.28 9.23 -12.33
N THR A 175 17.65 10.42 -12.81
CA THR A 175 17.81 10.73 -14.23
C THR A 175 18.75 9.74 -14.94
N ASP A 176 19.91 9.45 -14.36
CA ASP A 176 20.88 8.57 -15.00
C ASP A 176 20.52 7.08 -14.87
N ARG A 177 19.86 6.69 -13.77
CA ARG A 177 19.30 5.33 -13.64
C ARG A 177 18.14 5.10 -14.62
N ASP A 178 17.33 6.12 -14.87
CA ASP A 178 16.26 6.08 -15.88
C ASP A 178 16.84 5.94 -17.29
N LYS A 179 17.95 6.62 -17.62
CA LYS A 179 18.67 6.39 -18.90
C LYS A 179 19.21 4.96 -18.99
N ALA A 180 19.73 4.40 -17.90
CA ALA A 180 20.19 3.01 -17.87
C ALA A 180 19.04 2.01 -18.07
N ALA A 181 17.89 2.26 -17.46
CA ALA A 181 16.67 1.48 -17.66
C ALA A 181 16.17 1.57 -19.12
N GLN A 182 16.20 2.77 -19.69
CA GLN A 182 15.82 3.01 -21.09
C GLN A 182 16.75 2.25 -22.05
N TRP A 183 18.05 2.32 -21.81
CA TRP A 183 19.04 1.57 -22.58
C TRP A 183 18.83 0.06 -22.46
N ALA A 184 18.54 -0.45 -21.26
CA ALA A 184 18.27 -1.87 -21.04
C ALA A 184 17.05 -2.33 -21.84
N CYS A 185 15.93 -1.60 -21.76
CA CYS A 185 14.71 -1.93 -22.50
C CYS A 185 14.93 -1.85 -24.02
N ARG A 186 15.64 -0.83 -24.52
CA ARG A 186 16.02 -0.71 -25.94
C ARG A 186 16.95 -1.83 -26.41
N THR A 187 17.81 -2.33 -25.52
CA THR A 187 18.72 -3.45 -25.84
C THR A 187 17.96 -4.76 -25.94
N ILE A 188 16.97 -4.97 -25.08
CA ILE A 188 16.08 -6.13 -25.14
C ILE A 188 15.19 -6.06 -26.38
N ASN A 189 14.65 -4.87 -26.69
CA ASN A 189 13.79 -4.58 -27.83
C ASN A 189 12.68 -5.62 -28.03
N ASP A 190 11.81 -5.73 -27.02
CA ASP A 190 10.71 -6.70 -26.98
C ASP A 190 9.50 -6.10 -26.27
N GLU A 191 8.30 -6.43 -26.71
CA GLU A 191 7.06 -5.84 -26.16
C GLU A 191 6.80 -6.25 -24.71
N HIS A 192 7.33 -7.40 -24.29
CA HIS A 192 7.15 -7.91 -22.93
C HIS A 192 8.00 -7.20 -21.87
N ILE A 193 9.00 -6.41 -22.26
CA ILE A 193 9.83 -5.63 -21.33
C ILE A 193 10.03 -4.22 -21.87
N PHE A 194 9.34 -3.26 -21.28
CA PHE A 194 9.36 -1.87 -21.72
C PHE A 194 9.57 -0.93 -20.53
N MET A 195 10.03 0.29 -20.81
CA MET A 195 10.18 1.32 -19.79
C MET A 195 8.91 2.17 -19.70
N ILE A 196 8.46 2.48 -18.48
CA ILE A 196 7.35 3.42 -18.27
C ILE A 196 7.78 4.81 -18.76
N GLU A 197 6.91 5.45 -19.55
CA GLU A 197 7.12 6.83 -19.99
C GLU A 197 7.08 7.80 -18.82
N LYS A 198 7.87 8.87 -18.92
CA LYS A 198 8.07 9.84 -17.85
C LYS A 198 7.95 11.25 -18.37
N GLU A 199 7.26 12.09 -17.63
CA GLU A 199 7.15 13.52 -17.93
C GLU A 199 7.92 14.34 -16.89
N LEU A 200 8.77 15.26 -17.33
CA LEU A 200 9.49 16.16 -16.43
C LEU A 200 8.69 17.46 -16.28
N VAL A 201 8.30 17.79 -15.05
CA VAL A 201 7.59 19.03 -14.69
C VAL A 201 8.39 19.84 -13.67
N ASP A 202 8.10 21.14 -13.57
CA ASP A 202 8.70 22.02 -12.56
C ASP A 202 7.64 22.55 -11.59
N LEU A 203 7.62 22.00 -10.37
CA LEU A 203 6.61 22.32 -9.36
C LEU A 203 6.81 23.68 -8.69
N ASP A 204 7.88 24.40 -9.04
CA ASP A 204 8.05 25.80 -8.63
C ASP A 204 7.28 26.77 -9.57
N THR A 205 6.61 26.23 -10.59
CA THR A 205 5.78 26.98 -11.55
C THR A 205 4.30 26.59 -11.45
N PRO A 206 3.34 27.53 -11.64
CA PRO A 206 1.92 27.21 -11.69
C PRO A 206 1.57 26.16 -12.77
N GLU A 207 2.24 26.23 -13.91
CA GLU A 207 2.03 25.30 -15.03
C GLU A 207 2.44 23.87 -14.65
N GLY A 208 3.59 23.71 -13.98
CA GLY A 208 4.03 22.40 -13.52
C GLY A 208 3.14 21.81 -12.43
N VAL A 209 2.62 22.63 -11.52
CA VAL A 209 1.64 22.18 -10.52
C VAL A 209 0.35 21.71 -11.20
N ALA A 210 -0.24 22.53 -12.08
CA ALA A 210 -1.45 22.16 -12.82
C ALA A 210 -1.25 20.88 -13.65
N ARG A 211 -0.05 20.69 -14.21
CA ARG A 211 0.28 19.51 -15.00
C ARG A 211 0.32 18.22 -14.16
N VAL A 212 0.67 18.28 -12.88
CA VAL A 212 0.59 17.12 -11.98
C VAL A 212 -0.85 16.67 -11.80
N ASP A 213 -1.76 17.62 -11.56
CA ASP A 213 -3.17 17.33 -11.35
C ASP A 213 -3.79 16.75 -12.62
N GLU A 214 -3.53 17.38 -13.78
CA GLU A 214 -3.98 16.89 -15.09
C GLU A 214 -3.43 15.49 -15.40
N PHE A 215 -2.14 15.24 -15.15
CA PHE A 215 -1.54 13.91 -15.33
C PHE A 215 -2.20 12.88 -14.41
N HIS A 216 -2.50 13.25 -13.16
CA HIS A 216 -3.14 12.36 -12.19
C HIS A 216 -4.59 12.03 -12.56
N GLU A 217 -5.35 13.02 -12.99
CA GLU A 217 -6.73 12.85 -13.49
C GLU A 217 -6.74 11.94 -14.72
N ASN A 218 -5.88 12.22 -15.71
CA ASN A 218 -5.75 11.38 -16.91
C ASN A 218 -5.34 9.94 -16.57
N ALA A 219 -4.40 9.75 -15.65
CA ALA A 219 -3.98 8.43 -15.20
C ALA A 219 -5.13 7.65 -14.55
N THR A 220 -5.92 8.33 -13.71
CA THR A 220 -7.08 7.75 -13.02
C THR A 220 -8.19 7.40 -14.00
N LEU A 221 -8.51 8.30 -14.95
CA LEU A 221 -9.49 8.07 -16.01
C LEU A 221 -9.10 6.91 -16.93
N ALA A 222 -7.80 6.74 -17.18
CA ALA A 222 -7.26 5.61 -17.93
C ALA A 222 -7.18 4.29 -17.13
N GLY A 223 -7.64 4.30 -15.86
CA GLY A 223 -7.71 3.11 -15.00
C GLY A 223 -6.39 2.71 -14.33
N PHE A 224 -5.39 3.59 -14.31
CA PHE A 224 -4.16 3.35 -13.54
C PHE A 224 -4.37 3.63 -12.04
N GLU A 225 -3.52 3.05 -11.18
CA GLU A 225 -3.61 3.18 -9.72
C GLU A 225 -3.35 4.62 -9.22
N GLY A 226 -2.77 5.47 -10.08
CA GLY A 226 -2.47 6.87 -9.81
C GLY A 226 -1.14 7.30 -10.45
N THR A 227 -0.41 8.17 -9.75
CA THR A 227 0.82 8.81 -10.25
C THR A 227 1.98 8.62 -9.29
N MET A 228 3.17 8.35 -9.82
CA MET A 228 4.42 8.42 -9.07
C MET A 228 5.11 9.75 -9.37
N VAL A 229 5.59 10.43 -8.33
CA VAL A 229 6.33 11.69 -8.44
C VAL A 229 7.74 11.47 -7.91
N LYS A 230 8.75 11.60 -8.76
CA LYS A 230 10.14 11.24 -8.44
C LYS A 230 11.08 12.43 -8.55
N ASP A 231 12.02 12.52 -7.62
CA ASP A 231 13.10 13.50 -7.65
C ASP A 231 14.19 13.08 -8.67
N PRO A 232 14.44 13.87 -9.75
CA PRO A 232 15.40 13.54 -10.80
C PRO A 232 16.84 13.38 -10.29
N GLU A 233 17.21 14.10 -9.23
CA GLU A 233 18.58 14.15 -8.73
C GLU A 233 18.80 13.17 -7.55
N ALA A 234 17.76 12.44 -7.14
CA ALA A 234 17.85 11.62 -5.95
C ALA A 234 18.68 10.32 -6.16
N PRO A 235 19.51 9.95 -5.17
CA PRO A 235 20.16 8.65 -5.14
C PRO A 235 19.14 7.52 -4.91
N TYR A 236 19.53 6.29 -5.23
CA TYR A 236 18.75 5.10 -4.85
C TYR A 236 19.05 4.71 -3.41
N VAL A 237 18.05 4.33 -2.63
CA VAL A 237 18.22 3.77 -1.27
C VAL A 237 17.28 2.58 -1.07
N THR A 238 17.74 1.48 -0.49
CA THR A 238 16.91 0.29 -0.21
C THR A 238 16.03 0.46 1.03
N LYS A 239 15.27 1.56 1.07
CA LYS A 239 14.31 1.89 2.12
C LYS A 239 13.21 2.79 1.59
N ARG A 240 12.22 3.12 2.44
CA ARG A 240 11.26 4.16 2.11
C ARG A 240 11.94 5.53 2.02
N SER A 241 11.67 6.27 0.95
CA SER A 241 12.32 7.55 0.65
C SER A 241 11.32 8.55 0.10
N ALA A 242 11.42 9.82 0.53
CA ALA A 242 10.62 10.92 -0.02
C ALA A 242 11.09 11.35 -1.42
N ALA A 243 12.19 10.76 -1.92
CA ALA A 243 12.58 10.87 -3.32
C ALA A 243 11.53 10.30 -4.27
N TRP A 244 10.75 9.31 -3.81
CA TRP A 244 9.58 8.80 -4.53
C TRP A 244 8.33 9.08 -3.70
N LEU A 245 7.43 9.86 -4.28
CA LEU A 245 6.09 10.09 -3.76
C LEU A 245 5.08 9.39 -4.66
N LYS A 246 3.91 9.08 -4.11
CA LYS A 246 2.78 8.56 -4.85
C LYS A 246 1.53 9.38 -4.56
N ILE A 247 0.77 9.62 -5.61
CA ILE A 247 -0.56 10.22 -5.60
C ILE A 247 -1.52 9.12 -6.01
N LYS A 248 -2.60 8.98 -5.26
CA LYS A 248 -3.67 8.02 -5.53
C LYS A 248 -5.00 8.75 -5.48
N PRO A 249 -5.98 8.33 -6.28
CA PRO A 249 -7.33 8.81 -6.08
C PRO A 249 -7.80 8.40 -4.69
N TRP A 250 -8.68 9.23 -4.15
CA TRP A 250 -9.46 8.91 -2.98
C TRP A 250 -10.90 8.70 -3.42
N VAL A 251 -11.56 7.71 -2.82
CA VAL A 251 -13.01 7.56 -2.90
C VAL A 251 -13.58 7.80 -1.51
N THR A 252 -14.62 8.61 -1.45
CA THR A 252 -15.45 8.81 -0.26
C THR A 252 -16.76 8.07 -0.48
N VAL A 253 -17.24 7.40 0.55
CA VAL A 253 -18.58 6.79 0.58
C VAL A 253 -19.24 7.07 1.91
N ASP A 254 -20.53 7.38 1.90
CA ASP A 254 -21.32 7.62 3.10
C ASP A 254 -22.06 6.32 3.49
N LEU A 255 -21.70 5.71 4.62
CA LEU A 255 -22.24 4.41 5.06
C LEU A 255 -22.79 4.48 6.48
N GLN A 256 -23.71 3.58 6.84
CA GLN A 256 -24.26 3.52 8.19
C GLN A 256 -23.44 2.57 9.07
N ILE A 257 -23.26 2.96 10.32
CA ILE A 257 -22.67 2.07 11.33
C ILE A 257 -23.63 0.91 11.59
N ILE A 258 -23.13 -0.30 11.44
CA ILE A 258 -23.85 -1.53 11.76
C ILE A 258 -23.60 -1.90 13.22
N GLU A 259 -22.32 -2.01 13.58
CA GLU A 259 -21.90 -2.37 14.93
C GLU A 259 -20.47 -1.93 15.23
N CYS A 260 -20.13 -1.91 16.51
CA CYS A 260 -18.78 -1.66 17.00
C CYS A 260 -18.23 -2.94 17.64
N LYS A 261 -17.09 -3.42 17.14
CA LYS A 261 -16.42 -4.66 17.55
C LYS A 261 -15.26 -4.35 18.51
N LEU A 262 -15.12 -5.16 19.56
CA LEU A 262 -13.98 -5.14 20.48
C LEU A 262 -12.68 -5.45 19.72
N GLY A 263 -11.55 -4.92 20.19
CA GLY A 263 -10.24 -5.29 19.62
C GLY A 263 -9.92 -6.76 19.75
N ASP A 264 -9.05 -7.26 18.88
CA ASP A 264 -8.69 -8.68 18.88
C ASP A 264 -7.96 -9.05 20.20
N ALA A 265 -8.29 -10.23 20.75
CA ALA A 265 -7.68 -10.71 21.98
C ALA A 265 -6.14 -10.80 21.88
N GLY A 266 -5.45 -10.30 22.91
CA GLY A 266 -3.99 -10.26 22.98
C GLY A 266 -3.34 -9.20 22.09
N LYS A 267 -4.11 -8.23 21.58
CA LYS A 267 -3.60 -7.04 20.87
C LYS A 267 -3.82 -5.76 21.67
N LYS A 268 -3.27 -4.65 21.18
CA LYS A 268 -3.29 -3.34 21.86
C LYS A 268 -4.69 -2.90 22.28
N PHE A 269 -5.71 -3.20 21.47
CA PHE A 269 -7.07 -2.68 21.65
C PHE A 269 -8.06 -3.70 22.22
N GLU A 270 -7.58 -4.80 22.81
CA GLU A 270 -8.43 -5.91 23.30
C GLU A 270 -9.51 -5.50 24.33
N ASN A 271 -9.36 -4.34 24.97
CA ASN A 271 -10.30 -3.81 25.97
C ASN A 271 -11.04 -2.53 25.51
N THR A 272 -10.90 -2.12 24.26
CA THR A 272 -11.50 -0.90 23.70
C THR A 272 -12.02 -1.14 22.28
N LEU A 273 -12.52 -0.10 21.60
CA LEU A 273 -13.00 -0.23 20.23
C LEU A 273 -11.88 -0.75 19.32
N GLY A 274 -12.12 -1.91 18.71
CA GLY A 274 -11.27 -2.51 17.69
C GLY A 274 -11.65 -1.99 16.32
N ARG A 275 -12.88 -2.28 15.87
CA ARG A 275 -13.38 -1.95 14.53
C ARG A 275 -14.82 -1.45 14.57
N ILE A 276 -15.20 -0.67 13.56
CA ILE A 276 -16.58 -0.27 13.27
C ILE A 276 -16.95 -0.95 11.95
N ASP A 277 -18.00 -1.76 11.96
CA ASP A 277 -18.58 -2.36 10.76
C ASP A 277 -19.57 -1.35 10.18
N CYS A 278 -19.38 -0.96 8.93
CA CYS A 278 -20.23 -0.02 8.22
C CYS A 278 -20.79 -0.69 6.96
N ALA A 279 -22.06 -0.46 6.67
CA ALA A 279 -22.64 -0.85 5.39
C ALA A 279 -23.69 0.16 4.94
N GLY A 280 -24.01 0.15 3.65
CA GLY A 280 -25.03 1.03 3.11
C GLY A 280 -24.99 1.10 1.59
N PHE A 281 -26.04 1.68 1.01
CA PHE A 281 -26.07 2.10 -0.38
C PHE A 281 -25.55 3.53 -0.51
N ASP A 282 -24.50 3.71 -1.31
CA ASP A 282 -23.97 5.01 -1.64
C ASP A 282 -24.47 5.45 -3.02
N GLY A 283 -25.20 6.56 -3.09
CA GLY A 283 -25.84 7.03 -4.32
C GLY A 283 -24.86 7.59 -5.36
N GLU A 284 -23.70 8.10 -4.95
CA GLU A 284 -22.67 8.58 -5.89
C GLU A 284 -21.98 7.41 -6.60
N GLN A 285 -21.84 6.29 -5.91
CA GLN A 285 -21.20 5.08 -6.42
C GLN A 285 -22.19 4.07 -7.02
N ASP A 286 -23.49 4.28 -6.80
CA ASP A 286 -24.60 3.40 -7.16
C ASP A 286 -24.39 1.94 -6.72
N LYS A 287 -23.88 1.75 -5.50
CA LYS A 287 -23.47 0.44 -4.97
C LYS A 287 -23.85 0.26 -3.51
N PHE A 288 -24.22 -0.98 -3.16
CA PHE A 288 -24.29 -1.41 -1.77
C PHE A 288 -22.92 -1.90 -1.31
N ILE A 289 -22.34 -1.23 -0.32
CA ILE A 289 -20.96 -1.39 0.12
C ILE A 289 -20.95 -1.80 1.59
N ARG A 290 -20.05 -2.71 1.97
CA ARG A 290 -19.77 -3.06 3.36
C ARG A 290 -18.28 -3.04 3.65
N VAL A 291 -17.90 -2.47 4.79
CA VAL A 291 -16.50 -2.29 5.16
C VAL A 291 -16.31 -2.23 6.67
N ASP A 292 -15.26 -2.87 7.16
CA ASP A 292 -14.78 -2.70 8.54
C ASP A 292 -13.66 -1.65 8.58
N VAL A 293 -13.78 -0.65 9.47
CA VAL A 293 -12.74 0.37 9.70
C VAL A 293 -12.20 0.31 11.12
N GLY A 294 -10.87 0.41 11.31
CA GLY A 294 -10.24 0.42 12.63
C GLY A 294 -8.97 -0.43 12.71
N GLU A 295 -8.88 -1.29 13.72
CA GLU A 295 -7.73 -2.15 13.97
C GLU A 295 -7.40 -3.00 12.72
N GLY A 296 -6.17 -2.87 12.23
CA GLY A 296 -5.69 -3.55 11.02
C GLY A 296 -5.90 -2.78 9.72
N THR A 297 -6.59 -1.63 9.74
CA THR A 297 -6.67 -0.72 8.58
C THR A 297 -5.61 0.38 8.65
N LYS A 298 -5.37 1.10 7.54
CA LYS A 298 -4.33 2.15 7.45
C LYS A 298 -4.75 3.49 8.06
N GLY A 299 -5.94 3.58 8.67
CA GLY A 299 -6.43 4.74 9.41
C GLY A 299 -6.15 4.59 10.89
N SER A 300 -5.65 5.65 11.53
CA SER A 300 -5.25 5.62 12.93
C SER A 300 -6.20 6.47 13.77
N MET A 301 -7.31 5.88 14.18
CA MET A 301 -8.15 6.46 15.23
C MET A 301 -7.38 6.52 16.56
N PRO A 302 -7.25 7.70 17.21
CA PRO A 302 -6.57 7.85 18.49
C PRO A 302 -7.18 6.97 19.57
N ASP A 303 -6.34 6.53 20.51
CA ASP A 303 -6.75 5.67 21.63
C ASP A 303 -7.91 6.28 22.44
N LYS A 304 -7.87 7.60 22.71
CA LYS A 304 -8.96 8.30 23.42
C LYS A 304 -10.30 8.28 22.67
N VAL A 305 -10.26 8.34 21.34
CA VAL A 305 -11.47 8.25 20.50
C VAL A 305 -12.02 6.83 20.54
N ARG A 306 -11.14 5.81 20.52
CA ARG A 306 -11.55 4.41 20.67
C ARG A 306 -12.25 4.16 21.99
N ASP A 307 -11.72 4.66 23.10
CA ASP A 307 -12.31 4.51 24.43
C ASP A 307 -13.68 5.17 24.52
N LEU A 308 -13.80 6.39 23.98
CA LEU A 308 -15.07 7.11 23.94
C LEU A 308 -16.12 6.36 23.11
N LEU A 309 -15.80 6.04 21.85
CA LEU A 309 -16.73 5.33 20.96
C LEU A 309 -17.12 3.96 21.54
N TRP A 310 -16.19 3.26 22.21
CA TRP A 310 -16.51 2.02 22.91
C TRP A 310 -17.50 2.23 24.06
N SER A 311 -17.37 3.31 24.83
CA SER A 311 -18.28 3.62 25.93
C SER A 311 -19.71 3.92 25.45
N ILE A 312 -19.86 4.54 24.28
CA ILE A 312 -21.16 4.91 23.69
C ILE A 312 -21.62 4.01 22.55
N ARG A 313 -20.94 2.88 22.33
CA ARG A 313 -21.15 1.99 21.16
C ARG A 313 -22.59 1.56 20.89
N HIS A 314 -23.43 1.55 21.92
CA HIS A 314 -24.84 1.18 21.82
C HIS A 314 -25.72 2.27 21.16
N LEU A 315 -25.20 3.50 21.06
CA LEU A 315 -25.86 4.64 20.42
C LEU A 315 -25.43 4.85 18.97
N LEU A 316 -24.36 4.19 18.52
CA LEU A 316 -23.76 4.44 17.21
C LEU A 316 -24.48 3.77 16.01
N PRO A 317 -25.13 2.60 16.14
CA PRO A 317 -25.78 1.96 15.00
C PRO A 317 -26.81 2.86 14.29
N GLY A 318 -26.81 2.84 12.96
CA GLY A 318 -27.67 3.66 12.10
C GLY A 318 -27.13 5.04 11.75
N LEU A 319 -26.15 5.58 12.50
CA LEU A 319 -25.52 6.86 12.16
C LEU A 319 -24.72 6.75 10.86
N THR A 320 -24.80 7.79 10.03
CA THR A 320 -24.02 7.90 8.80
C THR A 320 -22.61 8.39 9.09
N VAL A 321 -21.64 7.74 8.47
CA VAL A 321 -20.23 8.11 8.52
C VAL A 321 -19.63 8.16 7.13
N GLU A 322 -18.75 9.14 6.92
CA GLU A 322 -17.95 9.25 5.71
C GLU A 322 -16.74 8.33 5.83
N ILE A 323 -16.62 7.40 4.88
CA ILE A 323 -15.51 6.48 4.76
C ILE A 323 -14.66 6.85 3.55
N LEU A 324 -13.38 7.09 3.80
CA LEU A 324 -12.39 7.39 2.78
C LEU A 324 -11.53 6.16 2.50
N GLY A 325 -11.35 5.83 1.23
CA GLY A 325 -10.41 4.80 0.78
C GLY A 325 -9.78 5.13 -0.55
N HIS A 326 -9.04 4.18 -1.11
CA HIS A 326 -8.39 4.39 -2.40
C HIS A 326 -9.27 4.00 -3.59
N GLU A 327 -10.12 2.99 -3.43
CA GLU A 327 -11.01 2.49 -4.48
C GLU A 327 -12.11 1.59 -3.89
N ILE A 328 -13.18 1.42 -4.64
CA ILE A 328 -14.21 0.41 -4.39
C ILE A 328 -13.79 -0.88 -5.08
N SER A 329 -13.63 -1.94 -4.31
CA SER A 329 -13.31 -3.27 -4.83
C SER A 329 -14.50 -4.21 -4.68
N GLU A 330 -14.68 -5.07 -5.68
CA GLU A 330 -15.65 -6.16 -5.66
C GLU A 330 -14.94 -7.49 -5.38
N ASP A 331 -15.51 -8.34 -4.52
CA ASP A 331 -15.01 -9.70 -4.29
C ASP A 331 -15.49 -10.69 -5.38
N LYS A 332 -15.43 -12.00 -5.13
CA LYS A 332 -15.87 -13.02 -6.11
C LYS A 332 -17.37 -13.28 -6.06
N ASP A 333 -18.00 -12.90 -4.96
CA ASP A 333 -19.41 -13.13 -4.68
C ASP A 333 -20.26 -11.89 -5.02
N GLY A 334 -19.62 -10.85 -5.58
CA GLY A 334 -20.25 -9.60 -6.00
C GLY A 334 -20.41 -8.57 -4.86
N ASN A 335 -19.75 -8.77 -3.72
CA ASN A 335 -19.81 -7.83 -2.62
C ASN A 335 -18.81 -6.69 -2.80
N PHE A 336 -19.27 -5.46 -2.62
CA PHE A 336 -18.42 -4.28 -2.69
C PHE A 336 -17.87 -3.88 -1.32
N SER A 337 -16.60 -3.47 -1.30
CA SER A 337 -15.92 -2.93 -0.13
C SER A 337 -14.96 -1.81 -0.54
N VAL A 338 -14.41 -1.09 0.44
CA VAL A 338 -13.49 0.02 0.20
C VAL A 338 -12.07 -0.37 0.59
N ARG A 339 -11.11 -0.29 -0.35
CA ARG A 339 -9.71 -0.63 -0.05
C ARG A 339 -9.03 0.44 0.79
N HIS A 340 -8.37 0.00 1.86
CA HIS A 340 -7.69 0.84 2.85
C HIS A 340 -8.60 1.89 3.51
N ALA A 341 -9.86 1.54 3.71
CA ALA A 341 -10.88 2.36 4.32
C ALA A 341 -10.47 2.95 5.68
N ARG A 342 -10.92 4.19 5.90
CA ARG A 342 -10.75 4.96 7.12
C ARG A 342 -12.03 5.73 7.38
N LEU A 343 -12.41 5.78 8.65
CA LEU A 343 -13.41 6.73 9.10
C LEU A 343 -12.83 8.14 8.95
N VAL A 344 -13.56 9.03 8.28
CA VAL A 344 -13.23 10.47 8.21
C VAL A 344 -14.04 11.22 9.25
N THR A 345 -15.36 11.15 9.14
CA THR A 345 -16.26 11.89 10.02
C THR A 345 -17.63 11.25 10.13
N PHE A 346 -18.36 11.64 11.18
CA PHE A 346 -19.79 11.43 11.26
C PHE A 346 -20.49 12.46 10.38
N ARG A 347 -21.55 12.02 9.68
CA ARG A 347 -22.32 12.79 8.70
C ARG A 347 -23.76 12.94 9.18
N ALA A 348 -23.93 13.59 10.33
CA ALA A 348 -25.25 13.84 10.88
C ALA A 348 -26.10 14.77 9.98
N ASP A 349 -25.50 15.48 9.01
CA ASP A 349 -26.21 16.19 7.93
C ASP A 349 -26.92 15.26 6.93
N LYS A 350 -26.54 13.97 6.90
CA LYS A 350 -27.10 12.93 6.04
C LYS A 350 -28.12 12.05 6.74
N ASP A 351 -28.11 12.01 8.07
CA ASP A 351 -29.06 11.21 8.86
C ASP A 351 -30.49 11.74 8.68
N GLY A 352 -31.48 10.85 8.54
CA GLY A 352 -32.88 11.19 8.31
C GLY A 352 -33.22 11.64 6.88
N THR A 353 -32.25 11.67 5.96
CA THR A 353 -32.50 11.95 4.54
C THR A 353 -33.20 10.77 3.84
N GLU A 354 -33.77 11.00 2.64
CA GLU A 354 -34.36 9.92 1.84
C GLU A 354 -33.31 8.86 1.43
N GLU A 355 -32.10 9.30 1.13
CA GLU A 355 -30.96 8.42 0.82
C GLU A 355 -30.57 7.56 2.02
N HIS A 356 -30.51 8.16 3.22
CA HIS A 356 -30.25 7.44 4.48
C HIS A 356 -31.31 6.37 4.76
N ARG A 357 -32.61 6.72 4.67
CA ARG A 357 -33.70 5.75 4.85
C ARG A 357 -33.67 4.63 3.81
N LYS A 358 -33.39 4.95 2.55
CA LYS A 358 -33.21 3.95 1.48
C LYS A 358 -32.05 3.01 1.81
N SER A 359 -30.93 3.55 2.27
CA SER A 359 -29.76 2.76 2.65
C SER A 359 -30.07 1.82 3.83
N ILE A 360 -30.71 2.31 4.89
CA ILE A 360 -31.17 1.48 6.03
C ILE A 360 -32.10 0.37 5.57
N ALA A 361 -33.07 0.66 4.70
CA ALA A 361 -33.96 -0.36 4.16
C ALA A 361 -33.19 -1.45 3.39
N MET A 362 -32.17 -1.08 2.61
CA MET A 362 -31.31 -2.04 1.92
C MET A 362 -30.41 -2.84 2.86
N ILE A 363 -29.95 -2.25 3.97
CA ILE A 363 -29.22 -2.97 5.03
C ILE A 363 -30.13 -4.04 5.65
N LYS A 364 -31.38 -3.69 5.95
CA LYS A 364 -32.37 -4.63 6.46
C LYS A 364 -32.64 -5.78 5.50
N ASP A 365 -32.85 -5.46 4.22
CA ASP A 365 -33.11 -6.46 3.17
C ASP A 365 -31.90 -7.39 2.94
N LYS A 366 -30.70 -6.83 2.79
CA LYS A 366 -29.50 -7.59 2.41
C LYS A 366 -28.81 -8.29 3.57
N LEU A 367 -28.83 -7.69 4.76
CA LEU A 367 -28.08 -8.18 5.93
C LEU A 367 -28.99 -8.71 7.04
N GLY A 368 -30.31 -8.46 6.97
CA GLY A 368 -31.24 -8.84 8.04
C GLY A 368 -31.08 -8.02 9.32
N ILE A 369 -30.46 -6.84 9.23
CA ILE A 369 -30.15 -5.98 10.38
C ILE A 369 -31.11 -4.81 10.41
N ASP A 370 -31.84 -4.67 11.52
CA ASP A 370 -32.74 -3.53 11.75
C ASP A 370 -31.97 -2.41 12.46
N LEU A 371 -31.83 -1.27 11.80
CA LEU A 371 -31.13 -0.10 12.35
C LEU A 371 -32.14 1.01 12.66
N PRO A 372 -31.86 1.87 13.64
CA PRO A 372 -32.68 3.05 13.89
C PRO A 372 -32.72 3.99 12.67
N GLU A 373 -33.93 4.39 12.26
CA GLU A 373 -34.12 5.33 11.14
C GLU A 373 -33.94 6.81 11.55
N ASP A 374 -34.20 7.13 12.82
CA ASP A 374 -34.03 8.47 13.39
C ASP A 374 -33.12 8.38 14.63
N ASN A 375 -31.98 9.09 14.60
CA ASN A 375 -30.98 9.10 15.65
C ASN A 375 -30.85 10.48 16.34
N ASP A 376 -31.94 11.26 16.37
CA ASP A 376 -32.01 12.62 16.92
C ASP A 376 -31.39 12.73 18.33
N LEU A 377 -31.62 11.72 19.18
CA LEU A 377 -31.07 11.66 20.54
C LEU A 377 -29.54 11.68 20.60
N VAL A 378 -28.86 11.11 19.60
CA VAL A 378 -27.40 10.99 19.59
C VAL A 378 -26.75 12.27 19.05
N ILE A 379 -27.42 12.92 18.09
CA ILE A 379 -27.05 14.23 17.55
C ILE A 379 -27.16 15.29 18.65
N ASP A 380 -28.22 15.22 19.47
CA ASP A 380 -28.43 16.11 20.62
C ASP A 380 -27.43 15.89 21.78
N LEU A 381 -26.98 14.65 21.98
CA LEU A 381 -26.07 14.28 23.09
C LEU A 381 -24.62 14.68 22.85
N PHE A 382 -24.19 14.74 21.60
CA PHE A 382 -22.80 15.07 21.28
C PHE A 382 -22.62 16.42 20.61
N ASP A 383 -23.68 17.07 20.12
CA ASP A 383 -23.59 18.18 19.17
C ASP A 383 -22.70 17.87 17.94
N HIS A 384 -22.97 18.53 16.82
CA HIS A 384 -22.19 18.31 15.60
C HIS A 384 -20.70 18.61 15.80
N ALA A 385 -20.35 19.55 16.68
CA ALA A 385 -18.99 19.99 16.89
C ALA A 385 -18.15 18.96 17.67
N SER A 386 -18.73 18.20 18.61
CA SER A 386 -18.00 17.18 19.35
C SER A 386 -17.83 15.92 18.51
N LEU A 387 -18.83 15.50 17.73
CA LEU A 387 -18.67 14.40 16.75
C LEU A 387 -17.65 14.77 15.66
N GLU A 388 -17.69 16.00 15.15
CA GLU A 388 -16.66 16.51 14.22
C GLU A 388 -15.28 16.61 14.87
N ALA A 389 -15.17 16.99 16.15
CA ALA A 389 -13.88 17.06 16.84
C ALA A 389 -13.29 15.67 17.10
N ILE A 390 -14.15 14.69 17.42
CA ILE A 390 -13.78 13.27 17.56
C ILE A 390 -13.33 12.70 16.21
N ALA A 391 -14.03 13.05 15.14
CA ALA A 391 -13.73 12.68 13.76
C ALA A 391 -12.44 13.32 13.20
N LYS A 392 -12.28 14.64 13.34
CA LYS A 392 -11.04 15.37 12.93
C LYS A 392 -9.81 14.90 13.70
N ALA A 393 -9.99 14.29 14.86
CA ALA A 393 -8.92 13.65 15.62
C ALA A 393 -8.59 12.23 15.11
N ALA A 394 -9.54 11.53 14.47
CA ALA A 394 -9.39 10.20 13.88
C ALA A 394 -8.63 10.19 12.54
#